data_AF-A0A4Y2LMT7-F1
#
_entry.id   AF-A0A4Y2LMT7-F1
#
_cell.length_a   1.000
_cell.length_b   1.000
_cell.length_c   1.000
_cell.angle_alpha   90.00
_cell.angle_beta   90.00
_cell.angle_gamma   90.00
#
_symmetry.space_group_name_H-M   'P 1'
#
loop_
_entity.id
_entity.type
_entity.pdbx_description
1 polymer ?
#
loop_
_entity_poly.entity_id
_entity_poly.type
_entity_poly.pdbx_seq_one_letter_code
_entity_poly.pdbx_strand_id
1 'polypeptide(L)'
;MSSKGAPVVAAIGSSNGLELILNAEADTFLPISHILGMRVVIHHPSKGPNQEENGINIVPSYETHISLLQTEILRLPSPYKDKCIAYEE
;
A
#
# COMPACT_ATOMS: atom_id res chain seq x y z
N MET A 1 -6.52 18.80 11.56
CA MET A 1 -5.10 18.61 11.22
C MET A 1 -5.01 18.48 9.71
N SER A 2 -4.20 19.31 9.07
CA SER A 2 -4.17 19.48 7.60
C SER A 2 -3.71 18.20 6.91
N SER A 3 -4.60 17.54 6.16
CA SER A 3 -4.22 16.47 5.23
C SER A 3 -3.54 17.12 4.03
N LYS A 4 -2.21 17.14 4.00
CA LYS A 4 -1.48 17.40 2.75
C LYS A 4 -1.90 16.32 1.77
N GLY A 5 -2.55 16.72 0.68
CA GLY A 5 -2.97 15.79 -0.38
C GLY A 5 -1.78 15.00 -0.90
N ALA A 6 -1.98 13.71 -1.15
CA ALA A 6 -0.94 12.86 -1.73
C ALA A 6 -0.46 13.44 -3.07
N PRO A 7 0.84 13.38 -3.39
CA PRO A 7 1.35 13.86 -4.66
C PRO A 7 0.67 13.11 -5.81
N VAL A 8 0.09 13.87 -6.74
CA VAL A 8 -0.51 13.32 -7.95
C VAL A 8 0.62 12.94 -8.90
N VAL A 9 0.71 11.65 -9.25
CA VAL A 9 1.66 11.17 -10.26
C VAL A 9 1.20 11.67 -11.63
N ALA A 10 2.00 12.55 -12.26
CA ALA A 10 1.65 13.19 -13.52
C ALA A 10 1.93 12.33 -14.77
N ALA A 11 2.81 11.32 -14.65
CA ALA A 11 3.17 10.41 -15.73
C ALA A 11 3.58 9.03 -15.18
N ILE A 12 3.32 7.98 -15.95
CA ILE A 12 3.73 6.60 -15.62
C ILE A 12 5.26 6.47 -15.79
N GLY A 13 5.88 5.62 -14.98
CA GLY A 13 7.31 5.30 -15.06
C GLY A 13 8.01 5.39 -13.71
N SER A 14 9.08 4.63 -13.52
CA SER A 14 9.83 4.58 -12.25
C SER A 14 10.41 5.94 -11.85
N SER A 15 10.81 6.76 -12.82
CA SER A 15 11.37 8.11 -12.60
C SER A 15 10.36 9.15 -12.12
N ASN A 16 9.06 8.87 -12.24
CA ASN A 16 7.97 9.79 -11.89
C ASN A 16 7.14 9.28 -10.69
N GLY A 17 7.54 8.15 -10.12
CA GLY A 17 6.87 7.50 -9.01
C GLY A 17 7.44 7.87 -7.65
N LEU A 18 7.14 7.03 -6.65
CA LEU A 18 7.73 7.13 -5.32
C LEU A 18 9.07 6.39 -5.30
N GLU A 19 10.14 7.11 -5.01
CA GLU A 19 11.47 6.56 -4.77
C GLU A 19 11.79 6.63 -3.27
N LEU A 20 12.23 5.51 -2.70
CA LEU A 20 12.59 5.40 -1.29
C LEU A 20 13.95 4.74 -1.16
N ILE A 21 14.85 5.37 -0.39
CA ILE A 21 16.07 4.74 0.11
C ILE A 21 15.81 4.41 1.58
N LEU A 22 15.88 3.12 1.92
CA LEU A 22 15.46 2.60 3.21
C LEU A 22 16.65 1.95 3.92
N ASN A 23 16.80 2.24 5.21
CA ASN A 23 17.79 1.61 6.07
C ASN A 23 17.09 0.58 6.95
N ALA A 24 17.50 -0.68 6.86
CA ALA A 24 16.90 -1.74 7.68
C ALA A 24 17.44 -1.74 9.12
N GLU A 25 18.61 -1.18 9.42
CA GLU A 25 19.19 -1.17 10.79
C GLU A 25 19.25 -2.57 11.44
N ALA A 26 19.96 -3.49 10.80
CA ALA A 26 20.00 -4.91 11.18
C ALA A 26 20.41 -5.18 12.65
N ASP A 27 21.20 -4.29 13.23
CA ASP A 27 21.67 -4.32 14.62
C ASP A 27 20.59 -3.98 15.65
N THR A 28 19.47 -3.39 15.22
CA THR A 28 18.33 -3.06 16.09
C THR A 28 17.30 -4.19 16.21
N PHE A 29 17.43 -5.25 15.41
CA PHE A 29 16.52 -6.39 15.46
C PHE A 29 16.73 -7.24 16.71
N LEU A 30 15.63 -7.75 17.24
CA LEU A 30 15.69 -8.74 18.31
C LEU A 30 16.27 -10.06 17.78
N PRO A 31 17.03 -10.82 18.59
CA PRO A 31 17.57 -12.12 18.20
C PRO A 31 16.51 -13.15 17.76
N ILE A 32 15.25 -12.95 18.19
CA ILE A 32 14.11 -13.80 17.84
C ILE A 32 13.47 -13.45 16.49
N SER A 33 13.85 -12.33 15.87
CA SER A 33 13.28 -11.91 14.60
C SER A 33 13.73 -12.83 13.47
N HIS A 34 12.78 -13.46 12.80
CA HIS A 34 13.05 -14.42 11.72
C HIS A 34 13.31 -13.79 10.36
N ILE A 35 13.00 -12.49 10.19
CA ILE A 35 13.08 -11.78 8.92
C ILE A 35 13.75 -10.42 9.16
N LEU A 36 14.81 -10.15 8.40
CA LEU A 36 15.45 -8.85 8.29
C LEU A 36 14.99 -8.16 7.00
N GLY A 37 14.43 -6.96 7.13
CA GLY A 37 13.98 -6.17 5.98
C GLY A 37 12.94 -5.14 6.35
N MET A 38 12.25 -4.61 5.34
CA MET A 38 11.13 -3.70 5.51
C MET A 38 9.86 -4.30 4.94
N ARG A 39 8.70 -3.88 5.44
CA ARG A 39 7.40 -4.25 4.89
C ARG A 39 6.68 -3.01 4.37
N VAL A 40 6.23 -3.06 3.12
CA VAL A 40 5.49 -1.99 2.45
C VAL A 40 4.06 -2.43 2.23
N VAL A 41 3.10 -1.53 2.50
CA VAL A 41 1.67 -1.75 2.23
C VAL A 41 1.18 -0.61 1.36
N ILE A 42 0.55 -0.94 0.24
CA ILE A 42 -0.10 0.02 -0.65
C ILE A 42 -1.59 -0.02 -0.36
N HIS A 43 -2.14 1.09 0.13
CA HIS A 43 -3.54 1.18 0.55
C HIS A 43 -4.15 2.54 0.25
N HIS A 44 -5.47 2.62 0.29
CA HIS A 44 -6.19 3.88 0.13
C HIS A 44 -5.90 4.83 1.32
N PRO A 45 -5.70 6.15 1.11
CA PRO A 45 -5.32 7.08 2.18
C PRO A 45 -6.29 7.18 3.35
N SER A 46 -7.59 6.92 3.12
CA SER A 46 -8.62 6.92 4.18
C SER A 46 -8.78 5.59 4.91
N LYS A 47 -8.09 4.53 4.49
CA LYS A 47 -8.15 3.21 5.11
C LYS A 47 -6.86 2.93 5.87
N GLY A 48 -6.94 2.23 6.99
CA GLY A 48 -5.75 1.74 7.69
C GLY A 48 -5.01 0.67 6.87
N PRO A 49 -3.68 0.59 6.95
CA PRO A 49 -2.92 -0.49 6.33
C PRO A 49 -3.20 -1.84 7.03
N ASN A 50 -3.47 -2.91 6.27
CA ASN A 50 -3.44 -4.28 6.79
C ASN A 50 -2.10 -4.93 6.41
N GLN A 51 -1.14 -4.90 7.33
CA GLN A 51 0.22 -5.37 7.08
C GLN A 51 0.37 -6.89 7.02
N GLU A 52 -0.56 -7.65 7.62
CA GLU A 52 -0.49 -9.12 7.61
C GLU A 52 -1.04 -9.71 6.31
N GLU A 53 -2.10 -9.12 5.77
CA GLU A 53 -2.71 -9.60 4.52
C GLU A 53 -2.07 -8.99 3.27
N ASN A 54 -1.77 -7.69 3.29
CA ASN A 54 -1.40 -6.92 2.10
C ASN A 54 0.07 -6.45 2.12
N GLY A 55 0.88 -7.00 3.03
CA GLY A 55 2.28 -6.65 3.19
C GLY A 55 3.17 -7.22 2.09
N ILE A 56 4.01 -6.36 1.51
CA ILE A 56 5.09 -6.76 0.60
C ILE A 56 6.41 -6.63 1.36
N ASN A 57 7.13 -7.73 1.53
CA ASN A 57 8.44 -7.72 2.18
C ASN A 57 9.51 -7.27 1.18
N ILE A 58 10.35 -6.34 1.60
CA ILE A 58 11.47 -5.79 0.84
C ILE A 58 12.76 -6.29 1.47
N VAL A 59 13.56 -6.98 0.66
CA VAL A 59 14.83 -7.55 1.08
C VAL A 59 15.91 -6.47 1.01
N PRO A 60 16.72 -6.26 2.07
CA PRO A 60 17.83 -5.33 2.04
C PRO A 60 18.89 -5.70 1.00
N SER A 61 19.72 -4.74 0.60
CA SER A 61 20.83 -4.90 -0.36
C SER A 61 20.42 -5.11 -1.83
N TYR A 62 19.12 -5.09 -2.13
CA TYR A 62 18.59 -5.13 -3.49
C TYR A 62 17.68 -3.94 -3.74
N GLU A 63 17.69 -3.45 -4.97
CA GLU A 63 16.67 -2.53 -5.45
C GLU A 63 15.40 -3.31 -5.80
N THR A 64 14.25 -2.85 -5.32
CA THR A 64 12.95 -3.47 -5.61
C THR A 64 12.04 -2.47 -6.31
N HIS A 65 11.71 -2.74 -7.57
CA HIS A 65 10.71 -1.98 -8.31
C HIS A 65 9.32 -2.59 -8.14
N ILE A 66 8.37 -1.81 -7.62
CA ILE A 66 6.97 -2.22 -7.50
C ILE A 66 6.16 -1.44 -8.54
N SER A 67 5.63 -2.16 -9.53
CA SER A 67 4.70 -1.59 -10.52
C SER A 67 3.27 -1.77 -10.06
N LEU A 68 2.43 -0.75 -10.23
CA LEU A 68 1.04 -0.76 -9.76
C LEU A 68 0.05 -0.66 -10.92
N LEU A 69 -1.00 -1.46 -10.82
CA LEU A 69 -2.23 -1.33 -11.60
C LEU A 69 -3.38 -1.13 -10.61
N GLN A 70 -4.07 0.00 -10.72
CA GLN A 70 -5.25 0.26 -9.90
C GLN A 70 -6.48 -0.36 -10.56
N THR A 71 -7.15 -1.25 -9.82
CA THR A 71 -8.46 -1.78 -10.18
C THR A 71 -9.49 -1.24 -9.22
N GLU A 72 -10.48 -0.51 -9.73
CA GLU A 72 -11.60 0.00 -8.94
C GLU A 72 -12.87 -0.75 -9.28
N ILE A 73 -13.61 -1.18 -8.24
CA ILE A 73 -14.90 -1.87 -8.39
C ILE A 73 -15.97 -0.97 -7.77
N LEU A 74 -16.76 -0.35 -8.64
CA LEU A 74 -17.91 0.46 -8.24
C LEU A 74 -19.18 -0.35 -8.43
N ARG A 75 -20.04 -0.33 -7.42
CA ARG A 75 -21.27 -1.12 -7.36
C ARG A 75 -22.49 -0.21 -7.47
N LEU A 76 -23.54 -0.71 -8.13
CA LEU A 76 -24.77 0.05 -8.33
C LEU A 76 -25.59 0.12 -7.02
N PRO A 77 -26.22 1.27 -6.70
CA PRO A 77 -27.05 1.43 -5.49
C PRO A 77 -28.43 0.72 -5.60
N SER A 78 -29.29 0.86 -4.58
CA SER A 78 -30.69 0.35 -4.59
C SER A 78 -31.39 0.66 -5.93
N PRO A 79 -32.16 -0.28 -6.54
CA PRO A 79 -32.69 -1.54 -6.01
C PRO A 79 -31.84 -2.79 -6.31
N TYR A 80 -30.64 -2.62 -6.86
CA TYR A 80 -29.80 -3.74 -7.28
C TYR A 80 -29.22 -4.47 -6.05
N LYS A 81 -29.81 -5.62 -5.72
CA LYS A 81 -29.41 -6.46 -4.59
C LYS A 81 -28.23 -7.36 -4.94
N ASP A 82 -27.04 -6.79 -4.95
CA ASP A 82 -25.77 -7.48 -5.16
C ASP A 82 -25.12 -8.03 -3.87
N LYS A 83 -25.77 -7.86 -2.70
CA LYS A 83 -25.24 -8.14 -1.34
C LYS A 83 -23.92 -7.41 -1.06
N CYS A 84 -23.73 -6.33 -1.80
CA CYS A 84 -22.50 -5.59 -1.95
C CYS A 84 -22.86 -4.08 -2.09
N ILE A 85 -23.86 -3.66 -1.32
CA ILE A 85 -24.10 -2.26 -0.94
C ILE A 85 -24.55 -2.21 0.51
N ALA A 86 -24.46 -1.01 1.10
CA ALA A 86 -25.31 -0.65 2.22
C ALA A 86 -26.70 -0.31 1.64
N TYR A 87 -27.73 -1.03 2.08
CA TYR A 87 -29.13 -0.83 1.68
C TYR A 87 -29.87 -0.12 2.82
N GLU A 88 -30.58 0.96 2.53
CA GLU A 88 -31.79 1.37 3.28
C GLU A 88 -32.85 1.81 2.24
N GLU A 89 -34.14 1.68 2.58
CA GLU A 89 -35.30 1.59 1.66
C GLU A 89 -35.31 2.54 0.45
#